data_AF-A0A0Q9KU65-F1
#
_entry.id   AF-A0A0Q9KU65-F1
#
_cell.length_a   1.000
_cell.length_b   1.000
_cell.length_c   1.000
_cell.angle_alpha   90.00
_cell.angle_beta   90.00
_cell.angle_gamma   90.00
#
_symmetry.space_group_name_H-M   'P 1'
#
loop_
_entity.id
_entity.type
_entity.pdbx_description
1 polymer ?
#
loop_
_entity_poly.entity_id
_entity_poly.type
_entity_poly.pdbx_seq_one_letter_code
_entity_poly.pdbx_strand_id
1 'polypeptide(L)'
;MFETIEIRQGMISYGDHMKIILYTDGLSESMGDNGEDKLDLLVEQLSSRESAEPSAIVRDFISGQNSDNQKDDICLVMIAEK
;
A
#
# COMPACT_ATOMS: atom_id res chain seq x y z
N MET A 1 19.39 21.81 -0.90
CA MET A 1 18.67 22.79 -1.75
C MET A 1 17.47 22.04 -2.27
N PHE A 2 16.24 22.39 -1.85
CA PHE A 2 15.07 21.74 -2.43
C PHE A 2 14.99 22.21 -3.87
N GLU A 3 15.31 21.29 -4.79
CA GLU A 3 14.99 21.46 -6.19
C GLU A 3 13.49 21.81 -6.28
N THR A 4 13.14 22.72 -7.19
CA THR A 4 11.78 23.18 -7.39
C THR A 4 10.83 21.97 -7.46
N ILE A 5 9.99 21.78 -6.45
CA ILE A 5 9.06 20.65 -6.40
C ILE A 5 8.00 20.88 -7.48
N GLU A 6 8.02 20.06 -8.52
CA GLU A 6 7.00 20.08 -9.57
C GLU A 6 5.76 19.33 -9.06
N ILE A 7 4.71 20.07 -8.71
CA ILE A 7 3.43 19.49 -8.32
C ILE A 7 2.50 19.48 -9.54
N ARG A 8 2.08 18.29 -9.98
CA ARG A 8 1.05 18.13 -11.01
C ARG A 8 -0.25 17.70 -10.36
N GLN A 9 -1.30 18.51 -10.55
CA GLN A 9 -2.64 18.16 -10.09
C GLN A 9 -3.32 17.24 -11.12
N GLY A 10 -3.83 16.11 -10.65
CA GLY A 10 -4.63 15.18 -11.45
C GLY A 10 -6.03 15.02 -10.85
N MET A 11 -6.96 14.51 -11.67
CA MET A 11 -8.30 14.10 -11.23
C MET A 11 -8.56 12.69 -11.74
N ILE A 12 -9.04 11.82 -10.87
CA ILE A 12 -9.45 10.45 -11.21
C ILE A 12 -10.93 10.33 -10.86
N SER A 13 -11.75 9.96 -11.83
CA SER A 13 -13.15 9.58 -11.62
C SER A 13 -13.25 8.09 -11.39
N TYR A 14 -14.07 7.68 -10.43
CA TYR A 14 -14.31 6.27 -10.09
C TYR A 14 -15.81 6.00 -9.95
N GLY A 15 -16.20 4.73 -10.13
CA GLY A 15 -17.57 4.26 -9.94
C GLY A 15 -17.80 3.68 -8.55
N ASP A 16 -18.95 3.03 -8.39
CA ASP A 16 -19.36 2.37 -7.14
C ASP A 16 -18.39 1.23 -6.77
N HIS A 17 -18.26 0.92 -5.47
CA HIS A 17 -17.40 -0.14 -4.93
C HIS A 17 -15.89 0.07 -5.18
N MET A 18 -15.41 1.27 -4.91
CA MET A 18 -14.02 1.66 -5.12
C MET A 18 -13.19 1.69 -3.83
N LYS A 19 -11.91 1.32 -3.95
CA LYS A 19 -10.88 1.46 -2.92
C LYS A 19 -9.65 2.16 -3.51
N ILE A 20 -9.17 3.22 -2.86
CA ILE A 20 -7.85 3.83 -3.10
C ILE A 20 -6.91 3.33 -2.02
N ILE A 21 -5.73 2.84 -2.43
CA ILE A 21 -4.65 2.47 -1.53
C ILE A 21 -3.47 3.41 -1.80
N LEU A 22 -3.00 4.07 -0.75
CA LEU A 22 -1.82 4.94 -0.75
C LEU A 22 -0.83 4.37 0.24
N TYR A 23 0.45 4.30 -0.13
CA TYR A 23 1.49 3.75 0.72
C TYR A 23 2.83 4.48 0.52
N THR A 24 3.70 4.40 1.53
CA THR A 24 5.10 4.85 1.43
C THR A 24 5.98 3.76 0.83
N ASP A 25 7.07 4.15 0.18
CA ASP A 25 8.07 3.25 -0.43
C ASP A 25 8.68 2.27 0.58
N GLY A 26 8.77 2.62 1.86
CA GLY A 26 9.13 1.69 2.93
C GLY A 26 8.31 0.39 2.94
N LEU A 27 7.04 0.43 2.49
CA LEU A 27 6.23 -0.78 2.31
C LEU A 27 6.78 -1.67 1.17
N SER A 28 7.04 -1.10 0.00
CA SER A 28 7.60 -1.84 -1.15
C SER A 28 9.03 -2.33 -0.89
N GLU A 29 9.85 -1.55 -0.18
CA GLU A 29 11.22 -1.96 0.16
C GLU A 29 11.24 -3.15 1.13
N SER A 30 10.29 -3.21 2.06
CA SER A 30 10.14 -4.35 2.97
C SER A 30 9.82 -5.67 2.25
N MET A 31 9.38 -5.60 0.99
CA MET A 31 9.01 -6.76 0.18
C MET A 31 10.20 -7.39 -0.58
N GLY A 32 11.38 -6.76 -0.61
CA GLY A 32 12.60 -7.28 -1.23
C GLY A 32 12.57 -7.34 -2.76
N ASP A 33 13.41 -8.19 -3.36
CA ASP A 33 13.69 -8.21 -4.83
C ASP A 33 12.47 -8.47 -5.74
N ASN A 34 11.34 -8.96 -5.19
CA ASN A 34 10.07 -9.16 -5.91
C ASN A 34 8.97 -8.22 -5.37
N GLY A 35 9.33 -6.97 -5.06
CA GLY A 35 8.47 -6.01 -4.39
C GLY A 35 7.17 -5.71 -5.15
N GLU A 36 7.23 -5.55 -6.47
CA GLU A 36 6.04 -5.29 -7.30
C GLU A 36 5.04 -6.45 -7.29
N ASP A 37 5.49 -7.69 -7.54
CA ASP A 37 4.61 -8.87 -7.52
C ASP A 37 3.93 -9.07 -6.16
N LYS A 38 4.66 -8.77 -5.08
CA LYS A 38 4.14 -8.85 -3.71
C LYS A 38 3.15 -7.71 -3.41
N LEU A 39 3.40 -6.53 -3.95
CA LEU A 39 2.49 -5.40 -3.80
C LEU A 39 1.17 -5.65 -4.51
N ASP A 40 1.20 -6.26 -5.71
CA ASP A 40 -0.01 -6.67 -6.42
C ASP A 40 -0.83 -7.70 -5.61
N LEU A 41 -0.17 -8.70 -5.03
CA LEU A 41 -0.82 -9.66 -4.13
C LEU A 41 -1.46 -8.98 -2.90
N LEU A 42 -0.80 -7.97 -2.32
CA LEU A 42 -1.35 -7.20 -1.21
C LEU A 42 -2.59 -6.41 -1.66
N VAL A 43 -2.55 -5.77 -2.83
CA VAL A 43 -3.68 -5.04 -3.40
C VAL A 43 -4.87 -5.97 -3.68
N GLU A 44 -4.62 -7.17 -4.21
CA GLU A 44 -5.66 -8.20 -4.38
C GLU A 44 -6.30 -8.63 -3.06
N GLN A 45 -5.49 -8.82 -2.01
CA GLN A 45 -5.99 -9.19 -0.68
C GLN A 45 -6.84 -8.08 -0.04
N LEU A 46 -6.41 -6.82 -0.18
CA LEU A 46 -7.15 -5.65 0.30
C LEU A 46 -8.45 -5.44 -0.49
N SER A 47 -8.46 -5.81 -1.78
CA SER A 47 -9.62 -5.68 -2.66
C SER A 47 -10.68 -6.76 -2.39
N SER A 48 -10.26 -8.02 -2.20
CA SER A 48 -11.13 -9.21 -2.14
C SER A 48 -11.85 -9.45 -0.82
N ARG A 49 -11.42 -8.83 0.29
CA ARG A 49 -12.00 -9.07 1.62
C ARG A 49 -12.84 -7.88 2.08
N GLU A 50 -14.16 -7.98 1.94
CA GLU A 50 -15.09 -6.95 2.45
C GLU A 50 -15.10 -6.81 3.98
N SER A 51 -14.58 -7.80 4.72
CA SER A 51 -14.75 -7.89 6.18
C SER A 51 -13.46 -7.87 7.01
N ALA A 52 -12.29 -7.73 6.39
CA ALA A 52 -11.02 -7.75 7.12
C ALA A 52 -10.51 -6.33 7.36
N GLU A 53 -10.04 -6.07 8.59
CA GLU A 53 -9.39 -4.81 8.92
C GLU A 53 -8.12 -4.65 8.06
N PRO A 54 -7.97 -3.55 7.29
CA PRO A 54 -6.81 -3.36 6.40
C PRO A 54 -5.47 -3.46 7.13
N SER A 55 -5.42 -2.98 8.37
CA SER A 55 -4.22 -3.04 9.21
C SER A 55 -3.80 -4.49 9.50
N ALA A 56 -4.74 -5.42 9.65
CA ALA A 56 -4.47 -6.83 9.88
C ALA A 56 -3.90 -7.48 8.63
N ILE A 57 -4.44 -7.18 7.44
CA ILE A 57 -3.91 -7.67 6.16
C ILE A 57 -2.46 -7.21 5.99
N VAL A 58 -2.20 -5.92 6.19
CA VAL A 58 -0.85 -5.36 6.06
C VAL A 58 0.11 -5.97 7.08
N ARG A 59 -0.32 -6.14 8.34
CA ARG A 59 0.50 -6.76 9.39
C ARG A 59 0.83 -8.21 9.05
N ASP A 60 -0.16 -9.00 8.64
CA ASP A 60 0.04 -10.41 8.29
C ASP A 60 1.00 -10.51 7.09
N PHE A 61 0.85 -9.62 6.10
CA PHE A 61 1.71 -9.55 4.93
C PHE A 61 3.17 -9.22 5.28
N ILE A 62 3.38 -8.21 6.14
CA ILE A 62 4.72 -7.81 6.62
C ILE A 62 5.31 -8.91 7.51
N SER A 63 4.54 -9.50 8.43
CA SER A 63 5.03 -10.54 9.35
C SER A 63 5.48 -11.82 8.64
N GLY A 64 4.95 -12.10 7.45
CA GLY A 64 5.39 -13.21 6.59
C GLY A 64 6.74 -12.95 5.92
N GLN A 65 7.21 -11.70 5.91
CA GLN A 65 8.50 -11.28 5.39
C GLN A 65 9.41 -10.94 6.57
N ASN A 66 10.40 -11.78 6.86
CA ASN A 66 11.35 -11.65 7.99
C ASN A 66 11.53 -10.20 8.50
N SER A 67 11.01 -9.95 9.70
CA SER A 67 10.96 -8.64 10.37
C SER A 67 12.31 -7.93 10.51
N ASP A 68 13.41 -8.69 10.38
CA ASP A 68 14.79 -8.18 10.48
C ASP A 68 15.22 -7.28 9.30
N ASN A 69 14.40 -7.19 8.25
CA ASN A 69 14.71 -6.40 7.05
C ASN A 69 13.90 -5.10 6.92
N GLN A 70 13.03 -4.77 7.89
CA GLN A 70 12.31 -3.50 7.88
C GLN A 70 13.26 -2.35 8.24
N LYS A 71 13.71 -1.61 7.24
CA LYS A 71 14.68 -0.52 7.38
C LYS A 71 14.06 0.87 7.46
N ASP A 72 12.78 1.00 7.10
CA ASP A 72 12.09 2.29 6.95
C ASP A 72 10.65 2.28 7.52
N ASP A 73 10.08 3.47 7.67
CA ASP A 73 8.73 3.70 8.18
C ASP A 73 7.67 3.25 7.16
N ILE A 74 6.76 2.39 7.61
CA ILE A 74 5.67 1.88 6.79
C ILE A 74 4.37 2.60 7.14
N CYS A 75 3.75 3.22 6.15
CA CYS A 75 2.42 3.83 6.25
C CYS A 75 1.53 3.35 5.09
N LEU A 76 0.28 3.00 5.40
CA LEU A 76 -0.74 2.67 4.41
C LEU A 76 -2.06 3.35 4.77
N VAL A 77 -2.68 3.97 3.77
CA VAL A 77 -3.99 4.61 3.86
C VAL A 77 -4.91 3.96 2.85
N MET A 78 -6.04 3.45 3.31
CA MET A 78 -7.11 2.94 2.46
C MET A 78 -8.32 3.87 2.54
N ILE A 79 -8.74 4.39 1.40
CA ILE A 79 -9.99 5.16 1.26
C ILE A 79 -10.96 4.26 0.51
N ALA A 80 -12.06 3.89 1.15
CA ALA A 80 -13.08 3.05 0.56
C ALA A 80 -14.43 3.76 0.61
N GLU A 81 -15.25 3.56 -0.42
CA GLU A 81 -16.66 3.88 -0.33
C GLU A 81 -17.35 2.99 0.72
N LYS A 82 -18.40 3.50 1.37
CA LYS A 82 -19.18 2.77 2.37
C LYS A 82 -20.23 1.87 1.75
#